data_AF-A0A5D2T9R1-F1
#
_entry.id   AF-A0A5D2T9R1-F1
#
_cell.length_a   1.000
_cell.length_b   1.000
_cell.length_c   1.000
_cell.angle_alpha   90.00
_cell.angle_beta   90.00
_cell.angle_gamma   90.00
#
_symmetry.space_group_name_H-M   'P 1'
#
loop_
_entity.id
_entity.type
_entity.pdbx_description
1 polymer ?
#
loop_
_entity_poly.entity_id
_entity_poly.type
_entity_poly.pdbx_seq_one_letter_code
_entity_poly.pdbx_strand_id
1 'polypeptide(L)'
;MQKREQGKSGGSGGGNAAPPPKRGRPFGSTAASVASASAADSVAPSTLLGPSLQIHNSFSEQNNKRIVLALQSGLKSELTWALNTLTLLSFKEKDDMRKDACLAKIPGLLDALLQIIDDWRDIALPKELRKGQRTRTLGANSVITGFGNEYEALGSIALLPHSGLGPGSAAEISGQKNTSKRRRSEWWLDEDGLFNLDDEGRAEKQQCAVAASNIIRNFSFMPENEIAMAQHRHCLETVFQCIEGHIVEDEELVTNAIETIVNLAPLLDLRIFSSPKPSYIKITEKRAVQAIMGMLGSQVKAWHCAAAEFLGRMIINPDNEPLLLPFVPQIYKRLVDILSLQAFDAQAAAIGALYNLVDVNMDCRLKLASERWAVDRILKVIKTPHPVPEVCRKAAMIIEHLASDPQNRTSLLAYENAFAEILFSDGRHSDTFARILFELTSKPNNKIAAARGIWGM
;
A
#
# COMPACT_ATOMS: atom_id res chain seq x y z
N MET A 1 36.36 21.51 -40.96
CA MET A 1 37.28 20.46 -41.48
C MET A 1 38.64 20.63 -40.80
N GLN A 2 39.33 19.51 -40.53
CA GLN A 2 40.78 19.33 -40.27
C GLN A 2 41.58 20.18 -39.24
N LYS A 3 42.48 19.47 -38.54
CA LYS A 3 43.56 19.94 -37.64
C LYS A 3 44.72 20.65 -38.35
N ARG A 4 45.54 21.37 -37.57
CA ARG A 4 47.03 21.31 -37.53
C ARG A 4 47.49 21.86 -36.16
N GLU A 5 48.51 21.41 -35.41
CA GLU A 5 49.76 20.63 -35.64
C GLU A 5 50.85 21.35 -36.48
N GLN A 6 52.15 21.38 -36.13
CA GLN A 6 52.91 20.89 -34.94
C GLN A 6 54.29 21.62 -34.89
N GLY A 7 55.03 21.55 -33.78
CA GLY A 7 56.44 22.03 -33.66
C GLY A 7 57.35 21.00 -32.98
N LYS A 8 58.64 20.89 -33.38
CA LYS A 8 59.52 19.71 -33.10
C LYS A 8 60.98 20.05 -32.72
N SER A 9 61.72 19.01 -32.27
CA SER A 9 63.19 18.84 -32.00
C SER A 9 63.68 19.12 -30.55
N GLY A 10 64.70 18.45 -29.95
CA GLY A 10 65.53 17.26 -30.29
C GLY A 10 66.93 17.31 -29.60
N GLY A 11 67.73 16.25 -29.31
CA GLY A 11 67.58 14.77 -29.31
C GLY A 11 68.95 14.02 -29.15
N SER A 12 69.06 12.97 -28.29
CA SER A 12 70.28 12.14 -27.92
C SER A 12 71.46 12.91 -27.25
N GLY A 13 72.39 12.36 -26.44
CA GLY A 13 72.63 11.01 -25.83
C GLY A 13 73.94 10.32 -26.30
N GLY A 14 74.86 9.74 -25.50
CA GLY A 14 75.10 9.58 -24.03
C GLY A 14 76.32 8.65 -23.72
N GLY A 15 76.87 8.56 -22.48
CA GLY A 15 78.04 7.67 -22.15
C GLY A 15 78.59 7.66 -20.69
N ASN A 16 79.39 6.63 -20.31
CA ASN A 16 79.74 6.21 -18.92
C ASN A 16 81.13 6.62 -18.36
N ALA A 17 81.26 6.70 -17.01
CA ALA A 17 82.49 6.37 -16.21
C ALA A 17 82.17 6.20 -14.69
N ALA A 18 82.98 5.44 -13.91
CA ALA A 18 82.84 5.16 -12.45
C ALA A 18 84.10 4.43 -11.88
N PRO A 19 84.19 3.97 -10.61
CA PRO A 19 83.61 4.36 -9.30
C PRO A 19 84.75 4.94 -8.41
N PRO A 20 85.19 4.49 -7.19
CA PRO A 20 84.61 3.90 -5.95
C PRO A 20 84.96 4.80 -4.70
N PRO A 21 85.23 4.37 -3.42
CA PRO A 21 84.99 3.12 -2.67
C PRO A 21 84.42 3.23 -1.21
N LYS A 22 83.64 2.20 -0.79
CA LYS A 22 83.43 1.67 0.61
C LYS A 22 82.72 2.61 1.62
N ARG A 23 81.87 2.15 2.56
CA ARG A 23 81.30 0.83 2.98
C ARG A 23 79.75 0.90 2.88
N GLY A 24 78.92 -0.13 3.06
CA GLY A 24 79.11 -1.58 3.33
C GLY A 24 77.77 -2.27 3.66
N ARG A 25 77.78 -3.59 3.93
CA ARG A 25 76.65 -4.46 4.36
C ARG A 25 77.21 -5.70 5.08
N PRO A 26 76.36 -6.52 5.73
CA PRO A 26 76.37 -7.97 5.44
C PRO A 26 75.06 -8.50 4.81
N PHE A 27 75.03 -9.79 4.48
CA PHE A 27 73.97 -10.48 3.71
C PHE A 27 73.50 -11.77 4.40
N GLY A 28 72.31 -12.24 4.01
CA GLY A 28 71.86 -13.63 4.09
C GLY A 28 70.51 -13.83 4.80
N SER A 29 69.77 -14.93 4.64
CA SER A 29 69.74 -15.95 3.56
C SER A 29 68.54 -16.88 3.79
N THR A 30 67.95 -17.42 2.71
CA THR A 30 67.15 -18.68 2.64
C THR A 30 66.00 -18.96 3.64
N ALA A 31 64.79 -19.06 3.08
CA ALA A 31 63.76 -20.09 3.31
C ALA A 31 63.23 -20.43 4.73
N ALA A 32 61.93 -20.22 4.94
CA ALA A 32 61.02 -21.19 5.57
C ALA A 32 59.54 -20.82 5.33
N SER A 33 58.64 -21.80 5.40
CA SER A 33 57.19 -21.62 5.44
C SER A 33 56.66 -21.81 6.86
N VAL A 34 55.75 -20.95 7.33
CA VAL A 34 54.51 -21.34 8.04
C VAL A 34 53.53 -20.14 8.06
N ALA A 35 52.27 -20.40 8.40
CA ALA A 35 51.20 -19.42 8.46
C ALA A 35 51.01 -18.78 9.84
N SER A 36 50.20 -17.72 9.90
CA SER A 36 49.18 -17.37 10.92
C SER A 36 49.20 -15.93 11.47
N ALA A 37 47.98 -15.38 11.56
CA ALA A 37 47.48 -14.42 12.56
C ALA A 37 48.25 -13.11 12.87
N SER A 38 47.97 -12.06 12.08
CA SER A 38 47.66 -10.70 12.54
C SER A 38 47.28 -9.85 11.31
N ALA A 39 46.59 -8.72 11.37
CA ALA A 39 45.58 -8.10 12.24
C ALA A 39 45.33 -6.73 11.57
N ALA A 40 44.09 -6.24 11.57
CA ALA A 40 43.66 -4.87 11.24
C ALA A 40 44.50 -4.00 10.27
N ASP A 41 43.91 -3.68 9.12
CA ASP A 41 44.09 -2.34 8.53
C ASP A 41 42.75 -1.85 7.93
N SER A 42 41.99 -1.10 8.74
CA SER A 42 40.66 -0.59 8.38
C SER A 42 40.75 0.86 7.89
N VAL A 43 41.01 1.04 6.60
CA VAL A 43 40.90 2.34 5.94
C VAL A 43 39.42 2.64 5.64
N ALA A 44 38.75 3.34 6.55
CA ALA A 44 37.35 3.72 6.40
C ALA A 44 37.16 4.91 5.43
N PRO A 45 36.21 4.87 4.49
CA PRO A 45 35.80 6.03 3.69
C PRO A 45 34.96 7.01 4.53
N SER A 46 35.50 8.19 4.81
CA SER A 46 34.90 9.16 5.75
C SER A 46 33.76 10.02 5.17
N THR A 47 32.65 9.45 4.70
CA THR A 47 31.33 10.13 4.62
C THR A 47 30.17 9.14 4.41
N LEU A 48 29.43 8.81 5.48
CA LEU A 48 28.03 8.36 5.43
C LEU A 48 27.44 8.46 6.86
N LEU A 49 26.37 9.25 7.03
CA LEU A 49 25.75 9.50 8.35
C LEU A 49 24.61 8.50 8.61
N GLY A 50 24.98 7.29 9.00
CA GLY A 50 24.05 6.25 9.46
C GLY A 50 24.73 4.89 9.63
N PRO A 51 24.15 3.97 10.42
CA PRO A 51 24.65 2.59 10.53
C PRO A 51 24.31 1.81 9.24
N SER A 52 25.25 1.75 8.30
CA SER A 52 25.08 1.01 7.05
C SER A 52 25.22 -0.50 7.26
N LEU A 53 24.11 -1.24 7.08
CA LEU A 53 24.09 -2.70 7.18
C LEU A 53 24.62 -3.33 5.89
N GLN A 54 25.91 -3.69 5.90
CA GLN A 54 26.56 -4.41 4.80
C GLN A 54 26.09 -5.87 4.74
N ILE A 55 25.04 -6.13 3.96
CA ILE A 55 24.57 -7.48 3.63
C ILE A 55 25.39 -8.01 2.45
N HIS A 56 26.04 -9.16 2.62
CA HIS A 56 26.83 -9.80 1.56
C HIS A 56 25.93 -10.24 0.39
N ASN A 57 26.25 -9.86 -0.85
CA ASN A 57 25.33 -10.01 -2.00
C ASN A 57 24.84 -11.46 -2.22
N SER A 58 25.70 -12.46 -1.98
CA SER A 58 25.31 -13.88 -2.12
C SER A 58 24.44 -14.42 -0.96
N PHE A 59 24.19 -13.63 0.09
CA PHE A 59 23.50 -14.08 1.31
C PHE A 59 22.10 -14.62 0.99
N SER A 60 21.33 -13.88 0.17
CA SER A 60 19.97 -14.28 -0.24
C SER A 60 19.97 -15.61 -1.00
N GLU A 61 20.88 -15.76 -1.96
CA GLU A 61 20.99 -16.97 -2.79
C GLU A 61 21.48 -18.19 -2.01
N GLN A 62 22.30 -17.98 -0.96
CA GLN A 62 22.75 -19.04 -0.05
C GLN A 62 21.69 -19.44 0.99
N ASN A 63 20.83 -18.50 1.41
CA ASN A 63 19.85 -18.73 2.48
C ASN A 63 18.42 -18.94 1.99
N ASN A 64 18.13 -18.81 0.68
CA ASN A 64 16.80 -18.89 0.08
C ASN A 64 15.90 -20.01 0.64
N LYS A 65 16.39 -21.26 0.69
CA LYS A 65 15.67 -22.41 1.24
C LYS A 65 15.46 -22.31 2.75
N ARG A 66 16.45 -21.82 3.51
CA ARG A 66 16.31 -21.61 4.97
C ARG A 66 15.26 -20.55 5.26
N ILE A 67 15.23 -19.45 4.50
CA ILE A 67 14.25 -18.36 4.68
C ILE A 67 12.83 -18.90 4.51
N VAL A 68 12.53 -19.62 3.42
CA VAL A 68 11.19 -20.19 3.18
C VAL A 68 10.82 -21.21 4.26
N LEU A 69 11.73 -22.14 4.60
CA LEU A 69 11.48 -23.14 5.66
C LEU A 69 11.32 -22.50 7.04
N ALA A 70 12.03 -21.41 7.34
CA ALA A 70 11.92 -20.67 8.60
C ALA A 70 10.55 -19.99 8.74
N LEU A 71 10.05 -19.33 7.70
CA LEU A 71 8.67 -18.80 7.65
C LEU A 71 7.64 -19.92 7.88
N GLN A 72 7.81 -21.07 7.21
CA GLN A 72 6.90 -22.23 7.27
C GLN A 72 7.04 -23.06 8.57
N SER A 73 8.08 -22.84 9.37
CA SER A 73 8.40 -23.72 10.51
C SER A 73 7.46 -23.61 11.71
N GLY A 74 6.72 -22.49 11.83
CA GLY A 74 6.00 -22.11 13.05
C GLY A 74 6.90 -21.77 14.26
N LEU A 75 8.23 -21.91 14.15
CA LEU A 75 9.17 -21.63 15.23
C LEU A 75 9.41 -20.11 15.33
N LYS A 76 8.92 -19.49 16.42
CA LYS A 76 9.02 -18.05 16.69
C LYS A 76 10.40 -17.46 16.39
N SER A 77 11.49 -18.08 16.83
CA SER A 77 12.86 -17.58 16.61
C SER A 77 13.27 -17.56 15.13
N GLU A 78 12.96 -18.63 14.38
CA GLU A 78 13.30 -18.71 12.95
C GLU A 78 12.37 -17.82 12.12
N LEU A 79 11.08 -17.72 12.48
CA LEU A 79 10.12 -16.79 11.88
C LEU A 79 10.56 -15.33 12.06
N THR A 80 10.92 -14.92 13.29
CA THR A 80 11.46 -13.57 13.56
C THR A 80 12.77 -13.33 12.82
N TRP A 81 13.68 -14.32 12.76
CA TRP A 81 14.91 -14.21 11.97
C TRP A 81 14.63 -14.02 10.47
N ALA A 82 13.70 -14.80 9.91
CA ALA A 82 13.33 -14.74 8.50
C ALA A 82 12.63 -13.42 8.14
N LEU A 83 11.69 -12.95 8.95
CA LEU A 83 11.01 -11.67 8.75
C LEU A 83 12.00 -10.50 8.86
N ASN A 84 12.86 -10.46 9.87
CA ASN A 84 13.89 -9.41 9.98
C ASN A 84 14.87 -9.44 8.78
N THR A 85 15.29 -10.63 8.37
CA THR A 85 16.14 -10.85 7.19
C THR A 85 15.47 -10.34 5.91
N LEU A 86 14.19 -10.66 5.71
CA LEU A 86 13.42 -10.24 4.54
C LEU A 86 13.09 -8.75 4.55
N THR A 87 12.83 -8.14 5.71
CA THR A 87 12.67 -6.69 5.83
C THR A 87 13.93 -5.98 5.32
N LEU A 88 15.11 -6.42 5.77
CA LEU A 88 16.40 -5.90 5.30
C LEU A 88 16.64 -6.14 3.81
N LEU A 89 16.33 -7.33 3.29
CA LEU A 89 16.46 -7.64 1.86
C LEU A 89 15.41 -6.94 0.97
N SER A 90 14.26 -6.54 1.54
CA SER A 90 13.20 -5.79 0.84
C SER A 90 13.52 -4.31 0.67
N PHE A 91 14.50 -3.78 1.43
CA PHE A 91 14.89 -2.38 1.38
C PHE A 91 15.98 -2.16 0.33
N LYS A 92 15.64 -1.46 -0.76
CA LYS A 92 16.58 -1.13 -1.84
C LYS A 92 17.12 0.28 -1.64
N GLU A 93 18.39 0.41 -1.26
CA GLU A 93 19.05 1.71 -1.18
C GLU A 93 19.29 2.29 -2.59
N LYS A 94 19.39 3.62 -2.70
CA LYS A 94 19.25 4.33 -3.99
C LYS A 94 20.32 3.95 -5.03
N ASP A 95 21.54 3.67 -4.58
CA ASP A 95 22.68 3.32 -5.43
C ASP A 95 22.91 1.79 -5.49
N ASP A 96 21.97 1.00 -4.99
CA ASP A 96 22.19 -0.41 -4.70
C ASP A 96 21.94 -1.31 -5.91
N MET A 97 23.04 -1.74 -6.55
CA MET A 97 23.01 -2.67 -7.70
C MET A 97 22.65 -4.12 -7.32
N ARG A 98 22.39 -4.41 -6.04
CA ARG A 98 21.96 -5.72 -5.53
C ARG A 98 20.66 -6.16 -6.21
N LYS A 99 20.67 -7.34 -6.82
CA LYS A 99 19.52 -7.99 -7.50
C LYS A 99 18.99 -9.14 -6.65
N ASP A 100 19.00 -8.94 -5.34
CA ASP A 100 19.20 -10.07 -4.41
C ASP A 100 17.88 -10.57 -3.82
N ALA A 101 16.81 -9.78 -3.89
CA ALA A 101 15.48 -10.08 -3.35
C ALA A 101 14.36 -10.17 -4.42
N CYS A 102 14.70 -10.68 -5.61
CA CYS A 102 13.71 -11.01 -6.63
C CYS A 102 12.94 -12.28 -6.24
N LEU A 103 11.60 -12.23 -6.24
CA LEU A 103 10.73 -13.36 -5.91
C LEU A 103 10.99 -14.58 -6.80
N ALA A 104 11.33 -14.37 -8.07
CA ALA A 104 11.68 -15.45 -9.01
C ALA A 104 12.96 -16.22 -8.63
N LYS A 105 13.82 -15.67 -7.74
CA LYS A 105 14.99 -16.38 -7.19
C LYS A 105 14.66 -17.26 -5.97
N ILE A 106 13.50 -17.07 -5.33
CA ILE A 106 13.13 -17.76 -4.08
C ILE A 106 11.73 -18.38 -4.23
N PRO A 107 11.61 -19.57 -4.85
CA PRO A 107 10.33 -20.26 -5.03
C PRO A 107 9.62 -20.49 -3.68
N GLY A 108 8.31 -20.22 -3.63
CA GLY A 108 7.49 -20.37 -2.42
C GLY A 108 7.60 -19.23 -1.40
N LEU A 109 8.44 -18.20 -1.63
CA LEU A 109 8.57 -17.07 -0.70
C LEU A 109 7.28 -16.24 -0.59
N LEU A 110 6.63 -15.97 -1.72
CA LEU A 110 5.38 -15.19 -1.72
C LEU A 110 4.27 -15.96 -0.99
N ASP A 111 4.11 -17.26 -1.29
CA ASP A 111 3.15 -18.13 -0.61
C ASP A 111 3.40 -18.21 0.91
N ALA A 112 4.67 -18.34 1.33
CA ALA A 112 5.04 -18.40 2.73
C ALA A 112 4.81 -17.07 3.49
N LEU A 113 4.91 -15.92 2.80
CA LEU A 113 4.58 -14.61 3.37
C LEU A 113 3.06 -14.39 3.44
N LEU A 114 2.31 -14.84 2.43
CA LEU A 114 0.84 -14.76 2.42
C LEU A 114 0.22 -15.64 3.50
N GLN A 115 0.74 -16.86 3.70
CA GLN A 115 0.31 -17.77 4.76
C GLN A 115 0.42 -17.14 6.16
N ILE A 116 1.43 -16.30 6.43
CA ILE A 116 1.56 -15.60 7.73
C ILE A 116 0.46 -14.57 7.95
N ILE A 117 -0.05 -13.95 6.87
CA ILE A 117 -1.17 -13.02 6.94
C ILE A 117 -2.47 -13.81 7.13
N ASP A 118 -2.68 -14.88 6.36
CA ASP A 118 -3.87 -15.73 6.47
C ASP A 118 -3.99 -16.41 7.85
N ASP A 119 -2.88 -16.92 8.39
CA ASP A 119 -2.72 -17.41 9.77
C ASP A 119 -3.21 -16.41 10.83
N TRP A 120 -2.95 -15.11 10.61
CA TRP A 120 -3.44 -14.04 11.48
C TRP A 120 -4.94 -13.80 11.28
N ARG A 121 -5.42 -13.84 10.03
CA ARG A 121 -6.84 -13.63 9.71
C ARG A 121 -7.77 -14.65 10.37
N ASP A 122 -7.36 -15.92 10.41
CA ASP A 122 -8.15 -16.99 11.03
C ASP A 122 -8.31 -16.84 12.55
N ILE A 123 -7.46 -16.05 13.22
CA ILE A 123 -7.51 -15.77 14.66
C ILE A 123 -7.88 -14.31 15.00
N ALA A 124 -8.11 -13.45 14.00
CA ALA A 124 -8.28 -12.02 14.19
C ALA A 124 -9.66 -11.67 14.79
N LEU A 125 -9.67 -11.18 16.03
CA LEU A 125 -10.87 -10.61 16.65
C LEU A 125 -11.15 -9.19 16.13
N PRO A 126 -12.41 -8.84 15.78
CA PRO A 126 -12.80 -7.47 15.43
C PRO A 126 -12.37 -6.44 16.47
N LYS A 127 -11.95 -5.24 16.01
CA LYS A 127 -11.50 -4.12 16.88
C LYS A 127 -12.42 -3.87 18.09
N GLU A 128 -13.73 -3.96 17.89
CA GLU A 128 -14.78 -3.74 18.90
C GLU A 128 -14.78 -4.76 20.06
N LEU A 129 -14.13 -5.92 19.89
CA LEU A 129 -14.05 -7.01 20.88
C LEU A 129 -12.69 -7.10 21.58
N ARG A 130 -11.70 -6.27 21.20
CA ARG A 130 -10.41 -6.19 21.91
C ARG A 130 -10.63 -5.57 23.31
N LYS A 131 -10.77 -6.42 24.33
CA LYS A 131 -10.84 -6.00 25.73
C LYS A 131 -9.54 -5.30 26.14
N GLY A 132 -9.64 -4.27 26.97
CA GLY A 132 -8.47 -3.62 27.56
C GLY A 132 -7.71 -4.59 28.47
N GLN A 133 -6.37 -4.54 28.38
CA GLN A 133 -5.39 -5.41 29.05
C GLN A 133 -5.79 -5.82 30.48
N ARG A 134 -6.29 -7.05 30.64
CA ARG A 134 -6.62 -7.63 31.96
C ARG A 134 -5.39 -8.32 32.55
N THR A 135 -4.76 -7.69 33.54
CA THR A 135 -3.69 -8.32 34.33
C THR A 135 -4.19 -9.61 34.99
N ARG A 136 -3.71 -10.77 34.56
CA ARG A 136 -4.08 -12.09 35.10
C ARG A 136 -3.59 -12.28 36.54
N THR A 137 -4.40 -11.86 37.53
CA THR A 137 -4.19 -12.15 38.96
C THR A 137 -4.65 -13.56 39.35
N LEU A 138 -4.12 -14.58 38.65
CA LEU A 138 -4.35 -15.98 38.98
C LEU A 138 -3.80 -16.29 40.38
N GLY A 139 -4.64 -16.83 41.26
CA GLY A 139 -4.26 -17.30 42.60
C GLY A 139 -4.32 -16.27 43.73
N ALA A 140 -4.50 -14.97 43.47
CA ALA A 140 -4.35 -13.91 44.48
C ALA A 140 -5.26 -14.02 45.72
N ASN A 141 -6.40 -14.72 45.62
CA ASN A 141 -7.38 -14.91 46.72
C ASN A 141 -7.96 -16.35 46.77
N SER A 142 -7.30 -17.36 46.20
CA SER A 142 -7.75 -18.76 46.27
C SER A 142 -6.82 -19.61 47.14
N VAL A 143 -7.38 -20.23 48.18
CA VAL A 143 -6.64 -21.17 49.06
C VAL A 143 -6.43 -22.54 48.37
N ILE A 144 -7.05 -22.77 47.20
CA ILE A 144 -6.92 -24.00 46.42
C ILE A 144 -6.32 -23.63 45.06
N THR A 145 -5.07 -24.06 44.83
CA THR A 145 -4.43 -24.14 43.51
C THR A 145 -4.63 -25.54 42.95
N GLY A 146 -5.14 -25.64 41.72
CA GLY A 146 -5.55 -26.92 41.11
C GLY A 146 -4.41 -27.78 40.60
N PHE A 147 -3.55 -28.30 41.48
CA PHE A 147 -2.65 -29.42 41.19
C PHE A 147 -2.73 -30.44 42.33
N GLY A 148 -3.33 -31.59 42.04
CA GLY A 148 -3.47 -32.67 43.01
C GLY A 148 -2.18 -33.48 43.15
N ASN A 149 -1.77 -33.70 44.40
CA ASN A 149 -1.21 -34.97 44.84
C ASN A 149 -1.57 -35.16 46.31
N GLU A 150 -1.89 -36.39 46.69
CA GLU A 150 -2.46 -36.75 47.98
C GLU A 150 -1.35 -37.10 48.99
N TYR A 151 -1.59 -36.92 50.30
CA TYR A 151 -1.44 -37.97 51.32
C TYR A 151 -1.95 -37.48 52.71
N GLU A 152 -2.13 -38.43 53.63
CA GLU A 152 -3.03 -38.38 54.78
C GLU A 152 -2.66 -37.40 55.92
N ALA A 153 -3.71 -36.86 56.57
CA ALA A 153 -3.75 -36.67 58.02
C ALA A 153 -5.20 -36.83 58.52
N LEU A 154 -5.39 -37.55 59.63
CA LEU A 154 -6.71 -37.95 60.12
C LEU A 154 -7.37 -36.92 61.05
N GLY A 155 -8.68 -36.71 60.84
CA GLY A 155 -9.65 -36.59 61.93
C GLY A 155 -10.00 -35.21 62.47
N SER A 156 -11.25 -34.79 62.24
CA SER A 156 -12.19 -34.39 63.32
C SER A 156 -13.63 -34.31 62.80
N ILE A 157 -14.58 -34.86 63.54
CA ILE A 157 -16.02 -34.85 63.22
C ILE A 157 -16.72 -33.81 64.11
N ALA A 158 -17.46 -32.87 63.52
CA ALA A 158 -18.42 -32.03 64.25
C ALA A 158 -19.54 -31.45 63.37
N LEU A 159 -20.69 -32.16 63.36
CA LEU A 159 -22.06 -31.63 63.48
C LEU A 159 -22.52 -30.42 62.63
N LEU A 160 -23.39 -30.71 61.66
CA LEU A 160 -24.52 -29.83 61.29
C LEU A 160 -25.55 -29.77 62.46
N PRO A 161 -26.43 -28.74 62.52
CA PRO A 161 -27.80 -29.01 62.09
C PRO A 161 -28.56 -27.84 61.40
N HIS A 162 -29.10 -28.15 60.22
CA HIS A 162 -30.49 -27.93 59.77
C HIS A 162 -31.33 -26.65 60.05
N SER A 163 -31.96 -26.20 58.94
CA SER A 163 -33.37 -25.81 58.79
C SER A 163 -33.84 -24.37 59.08
N GLY A 164 -34.75 -23.87 58.22
CA GLY A 164 -35.42 -22.57 58.35
C GLY A 164 -36.18 -22.14 57.08
N LEU A 165 -37.34 -22.74 56.78
CA LEU A 165 -38.25 -22.31 55.70
C LEU A 165 -39.33 -21.39 56.26
N GLY A 166 -39.60 -20.25 55.60
CA GLY A 166 -40.68 -19.32 55.97
C GLY A 166 -40.86 -18.17 54.96
N PRO A 167 -42.02 -18.05 54.27
CA PRO A 167 -42.25 -17.02 53.25
C PRO A 167 -42.99 -15.78 53.79
N GLY A 168 -42.80 -14.61 53.15
CA GLY A 168 -43.52 -13.38 53.45
C GLY A 168 -43.57 -12.39 52.28
N SER A 169 -44.75 -11.84 52.03
CA SER A 169 -45.10 -10.82 51.01
C SER A 169 -44.89 -9.38 51.54
N ALA A 170 -44.88 -8.30 50.74
CA ALA A 170 -44.61 -8.09 49.31
C ALA A 170 -44.50 -6.57 49.04
N ALA A 171 -43.81 -6.16 47.97
CA ALA A 171 -43.97 -4.83 47.35
C ALA A 171 -43.45 -4.86 45.90
N GLU A 172 -44.12 -4.17 44.98
CA GLU A 172 -43.63 -3.96 43.61
C GLU A 172 -42.74 -2.71 43.53
N ILE A 173 -41.84 -2.65 42.53
CA ILE A 173 -41.86 -1.62 41.47
C ILE A 173 -40.71 -1.85 40.46
N SER A 174 -41.08 -1.82 39.18
CA SER A 174 -40.30 -1.49 37.97
C SER A 174 -38.78 -1.81 37.86
N GLY A 175 -38.43 -2.49 36.75
CA GLY A 175 -37.49 -1.82 35.83
C GLY A 175 -36.14 -2.47 35.49
N GLN A 176 -36.10 -3.67 34.91
CA GLN A 176 -35.29 -3.96 33.70
C GLN A 176 -35.53 -5.36 33.13
N LYS A 177 -35.98 -5.44 31.87
CA LYS A 177 -35.85 -6.65 31.03
C LYS A 177 -34.59 -6.52 30.15
N ASN A 178 -34.09 -7.66 29.63
CA ASN A 178 -33.08 -7.81 28.57
C ASN A 178 -31.56 -7.80 28.93
N THR A 179 -31.15 -7.93 30.19
CA THR A 179 -29.74 -8.24 30.52
C THR A 179 -29.33 -9.69 30.20
N SER A 180 -30.28 -10.62 30.14
CA SER A 180 -30.07 -12.08 30.06
C SER A 180 -29.70 -12.66 28.68
N LYS A 181 -29.63 -11.82 27.64
CA LYS A 181 -29.09 -12.20 26.32
C LYS A 181 -27.61 -11.81 26.15
N ARG A 182 -27.21 -10.60 26.55
CA ARG A 182 -25.81 -10.11 26.39
C ARG A 182 -24.81 -11.00 27.14
N ARG A 183 -25.13 -11.32 28.40
CA ARG A 183 -24.28 -12.12 29.32
C ARG A 183 -24.02 -13.57 28.90
N ARG A 184 -24.72 -14.09 27.87
CA ARG A 184 -24.47 -15.46 27.35
C ARG A 184 -23.45 -15.50 26.22
N SER A 185 -23.31 -14.42 25.46
CA SER A 185 -22.28 -14.31 24.42
C SER A 185 -20.91 -14.03 25.01
N GLU A 186 -20.84 -13.35 26.16
CA GLU A 186 -19.60 -13.00 26.84
C GLU A 186 -18.84 -14.23 27.38
N TRP A 187 -19.53 -15.24 27.93
CA TRP A 187 -18.88 -16.41 28.55
C TRP A 187 -18.07 -17.24 27.53
N TRP A 188 -18.65 -17.57 26.37
CA TRP A 188 -17.94 -18.29 25.29
C TRP A 188 -16.81 -17.48 24.62
N LEU A 189 -16.62 -16.22 25.01
CA LEU A 189 -15.58 -15.29 24.53
C LEU A 189 -14.67 -14.74 25.65
N ASP A 190 -14.81 -15.21 26.90
CA ASP A 190 -13.87 -14.93 28.02
C ASP A 190 -12.91 -16.10 28.27
N GLU A 191 -13.05 -17.22 27.54
CA GLU A 191 -12.13 -18.36 27.58
C GLU A 191 -10.87 -18.08 26.73
N ASP A 192 -9.88 -17.39 27.30
CA ASP A 192 -8.46 -17.59 26.94
C ASP A 192 -8.01 -19.00 27.41
N GLY A 193 -8.68 -20.02 26.89
CA GLY A 193 -8.54 -21.42 27.28
C GLY A 193 -7.26 -22.05 26.76
N LEU A 194 -6.96 -23.27 27.22
CA LEU A 194 -5.69 -23.98 27.00
C LEU A 194 -5.26 -24.18 25.53
N PHE A 195 -6.17 -23.98 24.58
CA PHE A 195 -5.95 -24.14 23.14
C PHE A 195 -6.12 -22.83 22.32
N ASN A 196 -6.48 -21.73 22.98
CA ASN A 196 -6.56 -20.40 22.36
C ASN A 196 -5.25 -19.64 22.63
N LEU A 197 -4.75 -18.88 21.65
CA LEU A 197 -3.70 -17.89 21.90
C LEU A 197 -4.26 -16.80 22.83
N ASP A 198 -3.47 -16.38 23.83
CA ASP A 198 -3.79 -15.26 24.70
C ASP A 198 -3.54 -13.90 24.01
N ASP A 199 -3.82 -12.78 24.69
CA ASP A 199 -3.62 -11.44 24.11
C ASP A 199 -2.20 -11.20 23.59
N GLU A 200 -1.18 -11.72 24.28
CA GLU A 200 0.22 -11.58 23.88
C GLU A 200 0.52 -12.42 22.63
N GLY A 201 0.14 -13.71 22.61
CA GLY A 201 0.29 -14.57 21.43
C GLY A 201 -0.48 -14.07 20.21
N ARG A 202 -1.65 -13.44 20.41
CA ARG A 202 -2.41 -12.73 19.37
C ARG A 202 -1.66 -11.49 18.87
N ALA A 203 -1.11 -10.67 19.77
CA ALA A 203 -0.33 -9.47 19.40
C ALA A 203 0.95 -9.82 18.63
N GLU A 204 1.67 -10.89 19.02
CA GLU A 204 2.86 -11.37 18.29
C GLU A 204 2.52 -11.87 16.88
N LYS A 205 1.43 -12.64 16.72
CA LYS A 205 0.93 -13.04 15.39
C LYS A 205 0.53 -11.82 14.55
N GLN A 206 -0.09 -10.81 15.15
CA GLN A 206 -0.41 -9.55 14.45
C GLN A 206 0.85 -8.84 13.95
N GLN A 207 1.89 -8.72 14.78
CA GLN A 207 3.17 -8.13 14.37
C GLN A 207 3.84 -8.91 13.23
N CYS A 208 3.77 -10.25 13.26
CA CYS A 208 4.28 -11.08 12.15
C CYS A 208 3.53 -10.83 10.83
N ALA A 209 2.20 -10.69 10.87
CA ALA A 209 1.39 -10.37 9.69
C ALA A 209 1.66 -8.95 9.17
N VAL A 210 1.82 -7.95 10.05
CA VAL A 210 2.21 -6.58 9.67
C VAL A 210 3.58 -6.59 8.99
N ALA A 211 4.58 -7.27 9.57
CA ALA A 211 5.91 -7.40 8.97
C ALA A 211 5.86 -8.10 7.60
N ALA A 212 5.12 -9.22 7.47
CA ALA A 212 4.94 -9.91 6.20
C ALA A 212 4.26 -9.01 5.14
N SER A 213 3.25 -8.23 5.53
CA SER A 213 2.58 -7.29 4.63
C SER A 213 3.50 -6.15 4.16
N ASN A 214 4.39 -5.66 5.03
CA ASN A 214 5.38 -4.64 4.71
C ASN A 214 6.45 -5.17 3.73
N ILE A 215 6.91 -6.41 3.92
CA ILE A 215 7.82 -7.10 2.99
C ILE A 215 7.17 -7.25 1.60
N ILE A 216 5.91 -7.72 1.55
CA ILE A 216 5.13 -7.82 0.30
C ILE A 216 4.98 -6.44 -0.36
N ARG A 217 4.61 -5.41 0.41
CA ARG A 217 4.51 -4.02 -0.04
C ARG A 217 5.81 -3.52 -0.64
N ASN A 218 6.95 -3.74 0.01
CA ASN A 218 8.27 -3.35 -0.50
C ASN A 218 8.66 -4.13 -1.76
N PHE A 219 8.35 -5.43 -1.85
CA PHE A 219 8.55 -6.20 -3.07
C PHE A 219 7.73 -5.66 -4.25
N SER A 220 6.55 -5.06 -4.04
CA SER A 220 5.77 -4.43 -5.11
C SER A 220 6.41 -3.17 -5.71
N PHE A 221 7.40 -2.55 -5.03
CA PHE A 221 8.21 -1.45 -5.58
C PHE A 221 9.43 -1.95 -6.38
N MET A 222 9.64 -3.26 -6.52
CA MET A 222 10.72 -3.84 -7.32
C MET A 222 10.22 -4.22 -8.71
N PRO A 223 10.73 -3.61 -9.81
CA PRO A 223 10.29 -3.93 -11.18
C PRO A 223 10.53 -5.40 -11.58
N GLU A 224 11.43 -6.10 -10.89
CA GLU A 224 11.66 -7.53 -11.09
C GLU A 224 10.56 -8.44 -10.49
N ASN A 225 9.65 -7.89 -9.66
CA ASN A 225 8.63 -8.62 -8.91
C ASN A 225 7.19 -8.30 -9.35
N GLU A 226 6.92 -7.10 -9.87
CA GLU A 226 5.58 -6.59 -10.18
C GLU A 226 4.72 -7.55 -11.03
N ILE A 227 5.30 -8.12 -12.10
CA ILE A 227 4.60 -9.05 -13.00
C ILE A 227 4.24 -10.35 -12.27
N ALA A 228 5.16 -10.88 -11.45
CA ALA A 228 4.93 -12.12 -10.72
C ALA A 228 3.82 -11.94 -9.67
N MET A 229 3.81 -10.80 -8.96
CA MET A 229 2.80 -10.47 -7.95
C MET A 229 1.42 -10.20 -8.57
N ALA A 230 1.35 -9.43 -9.66
CA ALA A 230 0.10 -9.14 -10.37
C ALA A 230 -0.55 -10.39 -11.00
N GLN A 231 0.25 -11.43 -11.31
CA GLN A 231 -0.25 -12.72 -11.79
C GLN A 231 -0.53 -13.74 -10.66
N HIS A 232 -0.25 -13.40 -9.41
CA HIS A 232 -0.42 -14.28 -8.25
C HIS A 232 -1.82 -14.11 -7.64
N ARG A 233 -2.76 -14.99 -8.02
CA ARG A 233 -4.16 -14.94 -7.57
C ARG A 233 -4.28 -14.80 -6.04
N HIS A 234 -3.53 -15.61 -5.28
CA HIS A 234 -3.53 -15.57 -3.82
C HIS A 234 -3.02 -14.23 -3.26
N CYS A 235 -2.00 -13.62 -3.88
CA CYS A 235 -1.48 -12.32 -3.43
C CYS A 235 -2.54 -11.22 -3.57
N LEU A 236 -3.23 -11.20 -4.71
CA LEU A 236 -4.30 -10.23 -4.95
C LEU A 236 -5.53 -10.53 -4.10
N GLU A 237 -5.85 -11.80 -3.84
CA GLU A 237 -6.89 -12.22 -2.91
C GLU A 237 -6.63 -11.71 -1.48
N THR A 238 -5.44 -11.94 -0.90
CA THR A 238 -5.11 -11.45 0.46
C THR A 238 -5.07 -9.93 0.52
N VAL A 239 -4.50 -9.25 -0.49
CA VAL A 239 -4.46 -7.78 -0.57
C VAL A 239 -5.87 -7.17 -0.66
N PHE A 240 -6.75 -7.69 -1.52
CA PHE A 240 -8.13 -7.22 -1.60
C PHE A 240 -8.95 -7.55 -0.35
N GLN A 241 -8.62 -8.62 0.40
CA GLN A 241 -9.27 -8.92 1.68
C GLN A 241 -8.94 -7.87 2.75
N CYS A 242 -7.68 -7.40 2.82
CA CYS A 242 -7.31 -6.26 3.67
C CYS A 242 -8.06 -4.98 3.28
N ILE A 243 -8.18 -4.70 1.98
CA ILE A 243 -8.87 -3.52 1.44
C ILE A 243 -10.39 -3.58 1.71
N GLU A 244 -11.02 -4.74 1.58
CA GLU A 244 -12.44 -4.93 1.92
C GLU A 244 -12.68 -4.80 3.44
N GLY A 245 -11.75 -5.31 4.25
CA GLY A 245 -11.82 -5.30 5.71
C GLY A 245 -11.49 -3.97 6.41
N HIS A 246 -11.16 -2.90 5.67
CA HIS A 246 -10.52 -1.67 6.18
C HIS A 246 -11.18 -0.96 7.38
N ILE A 247 -12.45 -1.23 7.67
CA ILE A 247 -13.16 -0.70 8.85
C ILE A 247 -12.69 -1.40 10.14
N VAL A 248 -12.52 -2.71 10.09
CA VAL A 248 -12.19 -3.56 11.25
C VAL A 248 -10.74 -4.04 11.27
N GLU A 249 -10.07 -4.02 10.12
CA GLU A 249 -8.70 -4.50 9.95
C GLU A 249 -7.65 -3.54 10.54
N ASP A 250 -6.47 -4.06 10.87
CA ASP A 250 -5.34 -3.25 11.31
C ASP A 250 -4.92 -2.18 10.28
N GLU A 251 -4.60 -0.98 10.77
CA GLU A 251 -4.36 0.18 9.91
C GLU A 251 -3.05 0.07 9.11
N GLU A 252 -2.05 -0.65 9.63
CA GLU A 252 -0.81 -0.97 8.91
C GLU A 252 -1.06 -2.05 7.85
N LEU A 253 -1.88 -3.08 8.14
CA LEU A 253 -2.25 -4.10 7.16
C LEU A 253 -3.04 -3.50 5.98
N VAL A 254 -3.95 -2.57 6.27
CA VAL A 254 -4.73 -1.85 5.23
C VAL A 254 -3.82 -0.92 4.41
N THR A 255 -2.91 -0.19 5.06
CA THR A 255 -1.99 0.74 4.39
C THR A 255 -1.00 -0.01 3.50
N ASN A 256 -0.37 -1.08 3.99
CA ASN A 256 0.50 -1.92 3.18
C ASN A 256 -0.26 -2.55 1.99
N ALA A 257 -1.51 -2.98 2.18
CA ALA A 257 -2.31 -3.57 1.11
C ALA A 257 -2.70 -2.54 0.01
N ILE A 258 -3.15 -1.33 0.38
CA ILE A 258 -3.53 -0.32 -0.62
C ILE A 258 -2.31 0.23 -1.37
N GLU A 259 -1.16 0.37 -0.71
CA GLU A 259 0.10 0.74 -1.39
C GLU A 259 0.59 -0.38 -2.33
N THR A 260 0.49 -1.65 -1.90
CA THR A 260 0.81 -2.80 -2.77
C THR A 260 -0.03 -2.77 -4.05
N ILE A 261 -1.34 -2.56 -3.94
CA ILE A 261 -2.21 -2.61 -5.12
C ILE A 261 -2.06 -1.38 -6.03
N VAL A 262 -1.74 -0.19 -5.48
CA VAL A 262 -1.43 1.01 -6.28
C VAL A 262 -0.22 0.79 -7.18
N ASN A 263 0.80 0.06 -6.71
CA ASN A 263 1.96 -0.30 -7.53
C ASN A 263 1.60 -1.32 -8.62
N LEU A 264 0.91 -2.41 -8.26
CA LEU A 264 0.53 -3.47 -9.20
C LEU A 264 -0.57 -3.04 -10.19
N ALA A 265 -1.24 -1.91 -9.95
CA ALA A 265 -2.40 -1.43 -10.71
C ALA A 265 -2.25 -1.40 -12.25
N PRO A 266 -1.11 -1.01 -12.85
CA PRO A 266 -0.96 -1.01 -14.31
C PRO A 266 -0.91 -2.41 -14.94
N LEU A 267 -0.67 -3.45 -14.13
CA LEU A 267 -0.57 -4.85 -14.55
C LEU A 267 -1.77 -5.69 -14.07
N LEU A 268 -2.73 -5.07 -13.36
CA LEU A 268 -3.86 -5.77 -12.76
C LEU A 268 -4.95 -6.04 -13.80
N ASP A 269 -5.33 -7.31 -13.93
CA ASP A 269 -6.55 -7.77 -14.59
C ASP A 269 -7.49 -8.36 -13.52
N LEU A 270 -8.62 -7.71 -13.27
CA LEU A 270 -9.60 -8.14 -12.26
C LEU A 270 -10.21 -9.52 -12.58
N ARG A 271 -10.18 -9.98 -13.83
CA ARG A 271 -10.66 -11.31 -14.24
C ARG A 271 -9.85 -12.45 -13.61
N ILE A 272 -8.70 -12.17 -13.00
CA ILE A 272 -7.97 -13.15 -12.18
C ILE A 272 -8.84 -13.73 -11.06
N PHE A 273 -9.81 -12.96 -10.54
CA PHE A 273 -10.77 -13.43 -9.52
C PHE A 273 -11.82 -14.41 -10.07
N SER A 274 -12.05 -14.44 -11.39
CA SER A 274 -12.88 -15.45 -12.09
C SER A 274 -12.05 -16.58 -12.70
N SER A 275 -10.72 -16.59 -12.52
CA SER A 275 -9.83 -17.62 -13.04
C SER A 275 -10.13 -19.01 -12.43
N PRO A 276 -10.10 -20.11 -13.20
CA PRO A 276 -10.28 -21.48 -12.69
C PRO A 276 -9.09 -22.01 -11.88
N LYS A 277 -8.04 -21.19 -11.67
CA LYS A 277 -6.97 -21.49 -10.69
C LYS A 277 -7.55 -21.64 -9.27
N PRO A 278 -6.89 -22.39 -8.36
CA PRO A 278 -7.27 -22.42 -6.95
C PRO A 278 -7.45 -21.01 -6.37
N SER A 279 -8.58 -20.83 -5.67
CA SER A 279 -8.90 -19.64 -4.89
C SER A 279 -8.74 -20.00 -3.42
N TYR A 280 -7.98 -19.17 -2.70
CA TYR A 280 -7.68 -19.33 -1.28
C TYR A 280 -8.69 -18.51 -0.47
N ILE A 281 -8.98 -17.29 -0.92
CA ILE A 281 -9.98 -16.39 -0.33
C ILE A 281 -11.05 -16.07 -1.36
N LYS A 282 -12.33 -16.16 -0.99
CA LYS A 282 -13.50 -16.08 -1.88
C LYS A 282 -13.82 -14.66 -2.39
N ILE A 283 -12.86 -14.01 -3.03
CA ILE A 283 -13.03 -12.71 -3.69
C ILE A 283 -13.49 -12.91 -5.15
N THR A 284 -14.39 -12.04 -5.59
CA THR A 284 -14.89 -11.97 -6.96
C THR A 284 -14.63 -10.57 -7.51
N GLU A 285 -14.60 -10.41 -8.84
CA GLU A 285 -14.48 -9.10 -9.52
C GLU A 285 -15.38 -8.03 -8.90
N LYS A 286 -16.64 -8.37 -8.63
CA LYS A 286 -17.62 -7.47 -8.03
C LYS A 286 -17.24 -7.06 -6.59
N ARG A 287 -16.75 -8.00 -5.75
CA ARG A 287 -16.26 -7.68 -4.41
C ARG A 287 -15.01 -6.80 -4.46
N ALA A 288 -14.09 -7.10 -5.39
CA ALA A 288 -12.88 -6.30 -5.60
C ALA A 288 -13.23 -4.83 -5.93
N VAL A 289 -14.14 -4.59 -6.90
CA VAL A 289 -14.61 -3.23 -7.20
C VAL A 289 -15.35 -2.59 -6.01
N GLN A 290 -16.19 -3.34 -5.29
CA GLN A 290 -16.87 -2.82 -4.09
C GLN A 290 -15.91 -2.43 -2.96
N ALA A 291 -14.81 -3.17 -2.77
CA ALA A 291 -13.77 -2.85 -1.78
C ALA A 291 -13.04 -1.54 -2.13
N ILE A 292 -12.74 -1.31 -3.41
CA ILE A 292 -12.17 -0.04 -3.89
C ILE A 292 -13.14 1.12 -3.67
N MET A 293 -14.44 0.93 -3.96
CA MET A 293 -15.47 1.93 -3.69
C MET A 293 -15.61 2.25 -2.18
N GLY A 294 -15.35 1.26 -1.32
CA GLY A 294 -15.22 1.45 0.13
C GLY A 294 -14.05 2.36 0.49
N MET A 295 -12.85 2.06 0.01
CA MET A 295 -11.64 2.87 0.28
C MET A 295 -11.74 4.28 -0.29
N LEU A 296 -12.30 4.46 -1.48
CA LEU A 296 -12.60 5.78 -2.06
C LEU A 296 -13.62 6.58 -1.22
N GLY A 297 -14.39 5.89 -0.38
CA GLY A 297 -15.28 6.49 0.61
C GLY A 297 -14.70 6.66 2.02
N SER A 298 -13.44 6.28 2.25
CA SER A 298 -12.82 6.28 3.58
C SER A 298 -12.65 7.68 4.18
N GLN A 299 -12.69 7.75 5.52
CA GLN A 299 -12.33 8.95 6.28
C GLN A 299 -10.81 9.17 6.35
N VAL A 300 -10.01 8.10 6.17
CA VAL A 300 -8.55 8.17 6.15
C VAL A 300 -8.10 8.74 4.81
N LYS A 301 -7.55 9.97 4.83
CA LYS A 301 -7.18 10.73 3.63
C LYS A 301 -6.19 9.99 2.73
N ALA A 302 -5.19 9.33 3.33
CA ALA A 302 -4.22 8.52 2.59
C ALA A 302 -4.90 7.40 1.79
N TRP A 303 -5.85 6.68 2.41
CA TRP A 303 -6.54 5.56 1.79
C TRP A 303 -7.47 5.99 0.64
N HIS A 304 -8.23 7.09 0.76
CA HIS A 304 -9.05 7.56 -0.36
C HIS A 304 -8.22 8.21 -1.48
N CYS A 305 -7.05 8.78 -1.16
CA CYS A 305 -6.08 9.26 -2.15
C CYS A 305 -5.48 8.09 -2.94
N ALA A 306 -4.99 7.06 -2.24
CA ALA A 306 -4.46 5.84 -2.83
C ALA A 306 -5.53 5.08 -3.64
N ALA A 307 -6.79 5.04 -3.18
CA ALA A 307 -7.89 4.45 -3.94
C ALA A 307 -8.26 5.24 -5.21
N ALA A 308 -8.18 6.57 -5.18
CA ALA A 308 -8.36 7.41 -6.38
C ALA A 308 -7.23 7.15 -7.39
N GLU A 309 -5.97 7.13 -6.94
CA GLU A 309 -4.84 6.80 -7.80
C GLU A 309 -4.92 5.36 -8.35
N PHE A 310 -5.32 4.39 -7.51
CA PHE A 310 -5.52 3.01 -7.91
C PHE A 310 -6.54 2.89 -9.05
N LEU A 311 -7.73 3.51 -8.89
CA LEU A 311 -8.73 3.56 -9.95
C LEU A 311 -8.17 4.19 -11.24
N GLY A 312 -7.43 5.30 -11.10
CA GLY A 312 -6.82 5.99 -12.23
C GLY A 312 -5.75 5.16 -12.96
N ARG A 313 -4.97 4.35 -12.25
CA ARG A 313 -3.99 3.43 -12.86
C ARG A 313 -4.65 2.19 -13.47
N MET A 314 -5.65 1.61 -12.78
CA MET A 314 -6.29 0.34 -13.15
C MET A 314 -7.23 0.45 -14.37
N ILE A 315 -7.88 1.60 -14.58
CA ILE A 315 -8.75 1.86 -15.76
C ILE A 315 -7.96 1.94 -17.08
N ILE A 316 -6.62 2.09 -17.04
CA ILE A 316 -5.77 2.10 -18.24
C ILE A 316 -5.75 0.72 -18.93
N ASN A 317 -6.00 -0.35 -18.18
CA ASN A 317 -6.17 -1.69 -18.76
C ASN A 317 -7.63 -1.85 -19.26
N PRO A 318 -7.87 -1.98 -20.58
CA PRO A 318 -9.22 -2.03 -21.14
C PRO A 318 -10.02 -3.25 -20.68
N ASP A 319 -9.36 -4.34 -20.27
CA ASP A 319 -10.02 -5.52 -19.74
C ASP A 319 -10.75 -5.26 -18.39
N ASN A 320 -10.38 -4.19 -17.68
CA ASN A 320 -11.06 -3.78 -16.43
C ASN A 320 -12.28 -2.87 -16.69
N GLU A 321 -12.40 -2.22 -17.87
CA GLU A 321 -13.48 -1.27 -18.15
C GLU A 321 -14.89 -1.85 -17.94
N PRO A 322 -15.24 -3.06 -18.42
CA PRO A 322 -16.61 -3.58 -18.30
C PRO A 322 -17.05 -3.80 -16.84
N LEU A 323 -16.08 -3.98 -15.94
CA LEU A 323 -16.30 -4.18 -14.50
C LEU A 323 -16.44 -2.84 -13.75
N LEU A 324 -15.87 -1.76 -14.29
CA LEU A 324 -15.85 -0.42 -13.69
C LEU A 324 -16.99 0.48 -14.21
N LEU A 325 -17.35 0.38 -15.50
CA LEU A 325 -18.41 1.18 -16.14
C LEU A 325 -19.76 1.22 -15.38
N PRO A 326 -20.24 0.13 -14.74
CA PRO A 326 -21.45 0.16 -13.91
C PRO A 326 -21.37 1.06 -12.67
N PHE A 327 -20.15 1.34 -12.18
CA PHE A 327 -19.89 2.12 -10.97
C PHE A 327 -19.43 3.56 -11.25
N VAL A 328 -19.16 3.92 -12.52
CA VAL A 328 -18.64 5.24 -12.94
C VAL A 328 -19.40 6.43 -12.33
N PRO A 329 -20.74 6.49 -12.25
CA PRO A 329 -21.43 7.61 -11.59
C PRO A 329 -21.09 7.75 -10.09
N GLN A 330 -20.83 6.64 -9.39
CA GLN A 330 -20.44 6.64 -7.98
C GLN A 330 -18.96 7.05 -7.83
N ILE A 331 -18.11 6.62 -8.77
CA ILE A 331 -16.70 7.00 -8.86
C ILE A 331 -16.58 8.50 -9.10
N TYR A 332 -17.25 9.06 -10.12
CA TYR A 332 -17.19 10.48 -10.44
C TYR A 332 -17.65 11.36 -9.28
N LYS A 333 -18.80 11.08 -8.67
CA LYS A 333 -19.24 11.80 -7.47
C LYS A 333 -18.15 11.87 -6.39
N ARG A 334 -17.48 10.75 -6.11
CA ARG A 334 -16.40 10.70 -5.12
C ARG A 334 -15.12 11.41 -5.55
N LEU A 335 -14.65 11.23 -6.78
CA LEU A 335 -13.47 11.94 -7.30
C LEU A 335 -13.71 13.46 -7.33
N VAL A 336 -14.89 13.89 -7.76
CA VAL A 336 -15.32 15.29 -7.78
C VAL A 336 -15.46 15.85 -6.36
N ASP A 337 -15.86 15.06 -5.36
CA ASP A 337 -15.78 15.46 -3.94
C ASP A 337 -14.33 15.60 -3.44
N ILE A 338 -13.42 14.69 -3.81
CA ILE A 338 -11.99 14.75 -3.47
C ILE A 338 -11.34 16.04 -4.01
N LEU A 339 -11.73 16.54 -5.20
CA LEU A 339 -11.25 17.84 -5.72
C LEU A 339 -11.51 19.03 -4.78
N SER A 340 -12.48 18.92 -3.87
CA SER A 340 -12.79 19.99 -2.89
C SER A 340 -11.84 20.03 -1.70
N LEU A 341 -11.02 18.99 -1.50
CA LEU A 341 -10.09 18.89 -0.38
C LEU A 341 -8.87 19.79 -0.59
N GLN A 342 -8.40 20.43 0.48
CA GLN A 342 -7.13 21.17 0.50
C GLN A 342 -5.97 20.17 0.69
N ALA A 343 -5.77 19.29 -0.30
CA ALA A 343 -4.71 18.28 -0.32
C ALA A 343 -4.27 18.04 -1.77
N PHE A 344 -3.09 18.54 -2.13
CA PHE A 344 -2.61 18.53 -3.52
C PHE A 344 -2.46 17.11 -4.08
N ASP A 345 -1.96 16.16 -3.30
CA ASP A 345 -1.79 14.77 -3.76
C ASP A 345 -3.13 14.10 -4.07
N ALA A 346 -4.15 14.37 -3.24
CA ALA A 346 -5.50 13.88 -3.45
C ALA A 346 -6.18 14.54 -4.66
N GLN A 347 -5.94 15.84 -4.89
CA GLN A 347 -6.37 16.53 -6.13
C GLN A 347 -5.66 15.95 -7.36
N ALA A 348 -4.36 15.67 -7.28
CA ALA A 348 -3.57 15.07 -8.36
C ALA A 348 -4.06 13.66 -8.71
N ALA A 349 -4.31 12.82 -7.70
CA ALA A 349 -4.87 11.48 -7.85
C ALA A 349 -6.28 11.53 -8.48
N ALA A 350 -7.15 12.42 -7.99
CA ALA A 350 -8.51 12.57 -8.50
C ALA A 350 -8.53 13.11 -9.94
N ILE A 351 -7.74 14.13 -10.29
CA ILE A 351 -7.60 14.60 -11.68
C ILE A 351 -7.00 13.53 -12.58
N GLY A 352 -6.01 12.75 -12.09
CA GLY A 352 -5.43 11.63 -12.83
C GLY A 352 -6.47 10.56 -13.18
N ALA A 353 -7.29 10.17 -12.21
CA ALA A 353 -8.37 9.21 -12.42
C ALA A 353 -9.49 9.75 -13.33
N LEU A 354 -9.91 11.00 -13.13
CA LEU A 354 -10.90 11.66 -14.00
C LEU A 354 -10.41 11.77 -15.44
N TYR A 355 -9.13 12.13 -15.65
CA TYR A 355 -8.51 12.24 -16.97
C TYR A 355 -8.50 10.91 -17.72
N ASN A 356 -8.11 9.81 -17.08
CA ASN A 356 -8.14 8.50 -17.72
C ASN A 356 -9.59 8.02 -17.96
N LEU A 357 -10.51 8.27 -17.02
CA LEU A 357 -11.92 7.87 -17.15
C LEU A 357 -12.66 8.59 -18.29
N VAL A 358 -12.32 9.84 -18.65
CA VAL A 358 -12.94 10.54 -19.79
C VAL A 358 -12.41 10.08 -21.15
N ASP A 359 -11.24 9.46 -21.19
CA ASP A 359 -10.64 8.97 -22.43
C ASP A 359 -11.40 7.73 -22.95
N VAL A 360 -11.77 6.82 -22.03
CA VAL A 360 -12.43 5.52 -22.26
C VAL A 360 -13.55 5.58 -23.32
N ASN A 361 -14.61 6.37 -23.11
CA ASN A 361 -15.73 6.48 -24.05
C ASN A 361 -16.60 7.73 -23.85
N MET A 362 -17.53 7.96 -24.78
CA MET A 362 -18.49 9.09 -24.75
C MET A 362 -19.47 9.06 -23.55
N ASP A 363 -19.90 7.89 -23.10
CA ASP A 363 -20.84 7.74 -21.98
C ASP A 363 -20.19 8.15 -20.65
N CYS A 364 -18.92 7.82 -20.44
CA CYS A 364 -18.08 8.36 -19.37
C CYS A 364 -18.05 9.91 -19.40
N ARG A 365 -17.78 10.52 -20.56
CA ARG A 365 -17.74 11.99 -20.69
C ARG A 365 -19.08 12.64 -20.39
N LEU A 366 -20.18 12.07 -20.89
CA LEU A 366 -21.54 12.53 -20.60
C LEU A 366 -21.87 12.43 -19.10
N LYS A 367 -21.45 11.34 -18.44
CA LYS A 367 -21.61 11.14 -16.99
C LYS A 367 -20.79 12.13 -16.17
N LEU A 368 -19.57 12.52 -16.59
CA LEU A 368 -18.80 13.53 -15.86
C LEU A 368 -19.33 14.95 -16.09
N ALA A 369 -19.73 15.30 -17.32
CA ALA A 369 -20.30 16.62 -17.63
C ALA A 369 -21.67 16.86 -16.98
N SER A 370 -22.37 15.79 -16.57
CA SER A 370 -23.62 15.85 -15.80
C SER A 370 -23.44 15.65 -14.29
N GLU A 371 -22.26 15.27 -13.80
CA GLU A 371 -21.97 15.19 -12.37
C GLU A 371 -21.89 16.60 -11.74
N ARG A 372 -22.50 16.75 -10.56
CA ARG A 372 -22.71 18.05 -9.95
C ARG A 372 -21.39 18.65 -9.50
N TRP A 373 -21.18 19.92 -9.87
CA TRP A 373 -19.95 20.67 -9.59
C TRP A 373 -18.67 20.12 -10.25
N ALA A 374 -18.74 19.15 -11.17
CA ALA A 374 -17.55 18.61 -11.83
C ALA A 374 -16.76 19.70 -12.56
N VAL A 375 -17.42 20.44 -13.45
CA VAL A 375 -16.82 21.53 -14.22
C VAL A 375 -16.35 22.67 -13.31
N ASP A 376 -17.15 23.09 -12.32
CA ASP A 376 -16.76 24.09 -11.31
C ASP A 376 -15.43 23.73 -10.61
N ARG A 377 -15.32 22.49 -10.12
CA ARG A 377 -14.18 22.04 -9.31
C ARG A 377 -12.93 21.79 -10.16
N ILE A 378 -13.09 21.31 -11.39
CA ILE A 378 -11.98 21.19 -12.37
C ILE A 378 -11.48 22.60 -12.75
N LEU A 379 -12.38 23.54 -13.06
CA LEU A 379 -12.00 24.94 -13.34
C LEU A 379 -11.32 25.61 -12.15
N LYS A 380 -11.73 25.29 -10.91
CA LYS A 380 -11.04 25.76 -9.71
C LYS A 380 -9.59 25.28 -9.66
N VAL A 381 -9.33 24.00 -9.94
CA VAL A 381 -7.95 23.43 -9.98
C VAL A 381 -7.09 24.07 -11.08
N ILE A 382 -7.68 24.55 -12.19
CA ILE A 382 -6.97 25.30 -13.22
C ILE A 382 -6.68 26.75 -12.77
N LYS A 383 -7.66 27.42 -12.15
CA LYS A 383 -7.55 28.82 -11.70
C LYS A 383 -6.71 29.01 -10.43
N THR A 384 -6.62 28.02 -9.54
CA THR A 384 -5.72 28.06 -8.37
C THR A 384 -4.45 27.26 -8.65
N PRO A 385 -3.26 27.88 -8.73
CA PRO A 385 -2.04 27.17 -9.14
C PRO A 385 -1.71 25.95 -8.26
N HIS A 386 -1.75 24.77 -8.87
CA HIS A 386 -1.30 23.51 -8.27
C HIS A 386 0.25 23.43 -8.29
N PRO A 387 0.93 22.91 -7.26
CA PRO A 387 2.40 22.82 -7.22
C PRO A 387 2.99 21.90 -8.31
N VAL A 388 2.18 20.97 -8.83
CA VAL A 388 2.51 20.10 -9.97
C VAL A 388 1.75 20.60 -11.21
N PRO A 389 2.40 21.26 -12.20
CA PRO A 389 1.72 21.86 -13.35
C PRO A 389 0.99 20.85 -14.26
N GLU A 390 1.45 19.60 -14.28
CA GLU A 390 0.82 18.49 -15.02
C GLU A 390 -0.64 18.24 -14.58
N VAL A 391 -0.98 18.54 -13.32
CA VAL A 391 -2.35 18.42 -12.81
C VAL A 391 -3.25 19.47 -13.44
N CYS A 392 -2.80 20.73 -13.55
CA CYS A 392 -3.53 21.78 -14.27
C CYS A 392 -3.67 21.46 -15.76
N ARG A 393 -2.62 20.88 -16.38
CA ARG A 393 -2.65 20.43 -17.79
C ARG A 393 -3.69 19.33 -18.02
N LYS A 394 -3.70 18.28 -17.18
CA LYS A 394 -4.72 17.22 -17.23
C LYS A 394 -6.12 17.75 -16.93
N ALA A 395 -6.28 18.67 -15.98
CA ALA A 395 -7.56 19.33 -15.70
C ALA A 395 -8.09 20.09 -16.94
N ALA A 396 -7.24 20.82 -17.65
CA ALA A 396 -7.62 21.50 -18.89
C ALA A 396 -8.01 20.50 -20.00
N MET A 397 -7.24 19.40 -20.16
CA MET A 397 -7.58 18.33 -21.11
C MET A 397 -8.89 17.61 -20.78
N ILE A 398 -9.27 17.46 -19.50
CA ILE A 398 -10.60 16.93 -19.16
C ILE A 398 -11.69 17.82 -19.77
N ILE A 399 -11.61 19.14 -19.60
CA ILE A 399 -12.59 20.07 -20.20
C ILE A 399 -12.55 20.02 -21.74
N GLU A 400 -11.37 19.86 -22.33
CA GLU A 400 -11.18 19.66 -23.77
C GLU A 400 -11.90 18.39 -24.28
N HIS A 401 -11.72 17.26 -23.60
CA HIS A 401 -12.39 16.00 -23.89
C HIS A 401 -13.91 16.14 -23.72
N LEU A 402 -14.39 16.79 -22.65
CA LEU A 402 -15.82 17.05 -22.45
C LEU A 402 -16.41 17.94 -23.55
N ALA A 403 -15.67 18.95 -24.02
CA ALA A 403 -16.12 19.87 -25.08
C ALA A 403 -16.17 19.20 -26.48
N SER A 404 -15.42 18.11 -26.69
CA SER A 404 -15.41 17.39 -27.96
C SER A 404 -16.74 16.70 -28.29
N ASP A 405 -17.53 16.31 -27.28
CA ASP A 405 -18.82 15.65 -27.47
C ASP A 405 -19.97 16.68 -27.62
N PRO A 406 -20.72 16.69 -28.74
CA PRO A 406 -21.75 17.71 -28.99
C PRO A 406 -22.89 17.77 -27.96
N GLN A 407 -23.14 16.68 -27.23
CA GLN A 407 -24.20 16.61 -26.21
C GLN A 407 -23.83 17.38 -24.92
N ASN A 408 -22.55 17.50 -24.58
CA ASN A 408 -22.09 18.25 -23.40
C ASN A 408 -22.18 19.78 -23.58
N ARG A 409 -22.29 20.25 -24.83
CA ARG A 409 -22.24 21.68 -25.20
C ARG A 409 -23.17 22.55 -24.35
N THR A 410 -24.42 22.15 -24.15
CA THR A 410 -25.41 22.94 -23.39
C THR A 410 -24.99 23.12 -21.93
N SER A 411 -24.37 22.10 -21.33
CA SER A 411 -23.84 22.17 -19.96
C SER A 411 -22.57 23.03 -19.89
N LEU A 412 -21.71 22.97 -20.92
CA LEU A 412 -20.43 23.68 -20.96
C LEU A 412 -20.57 25.16 -21.33
N LEU A 413 -21.55 25.55 -22.14
CA LEU A 413 -21.82 26.96 -22.47
C LEU A 413 -22.16 27.81 -21.23
N ALA A 414 -22.67 27.22 -20.14
CA ALA A 414 -22.85 27.91 -18.86
C ALA A 414 -21.53 28.44 -18.25
N TYR A 415 -20.38 27.93 -18.72
CA TYR A 415 -19.04 28.32 -18.27
C TYR A 415 -18.25 29.11 -19.32
N GLU A 416 -18.88 29.53 -20.43
CA GLU A 416 -18.23 30.26 -21.55
C GLU A 416 -17.42 31.47 -21.07
N ASN A 417 -17.97 32.29 -20.17
CA ASN A 417 -17.26 33.42 -19.55
C ASN A 417 -16.00 32.96 -18.77
N ALA A 418 -16.09 31.86 -18.02
CA ALA A 418 -14.96 31.34 -17.25
C ALA A 418 -13.88 30.70 -18.14
N PHE A 419 -14.25 30.18 -19.31
CA PHE A 419 -13.32 29.72 -20.34
C PHE A 419 -12.62 30.91 -21.02
N ALA A 420 -13.36 31.98 -21.33
CA ALA A 420 -12.81 33.21 -21.89
C ALA A 420 -11.85 33.92 -20.92
N GLU A 421 -12.19 33.99 -19.63
CA GLU A 421 -11.28 34.45 -18.58
C GLU A 421 -9.95 33.69 -18.57
N ILE A 422 -9.97 32.35 -18.70
CA ILE A 422 -8.75 31.55 -18.71
C ILE A 422 -7.98 31.76 -20.03
N LEU A 423 -8.66 31.81 -21.18
CA LEU A 423 -8.07 32.11 -22.49
C LEU A 423 -7.25 33.42 -22.47
N PHE A 424 -7.83 34.49 -21.92
CA PHE A 424 -7.19 35.81 -21.82
C PHE A 424 -6.32 36.00 -20.56
N SER A 425 -6.05 34.93 -19.80
CA SER A 425 -5.15 34.96 -18.63
C SER A 425 -3.71 34.60 -19.01
N ASP A 426 -3.00 33.90 -18.12
CA ASP A 426 -1.64 33.40 -18.34
C ASP A 426 -1.62 32.35 -19.45
N GLY A 427 -0.73 32.53 -20.44
CA GLY A 427 -0.70 31.81 -21.72
C GLY A 427 -0.55 30.28 -21.64
N ARG A 428 -0.27 29.73 -20.46
CA ARG A 428 -0.06 28.28 -20.22
C ARG A 428 -1.21 27.38 -20.67
N HIS A 429 -2.44 27.89 -20.75
CA HIS A 429 -3.63 27.11 -21.15
C HIS A 429 -4.45 27.74 -22.29
N SER A 430 -4.02 28.89 -22.82
CA SER A 430 -4.79 29.66 -23.81
C SER A 430 -5.11 28.89 -25.10
N ASP A 431 -4.20 28.04 -25.60
CA ASP A 431 -4.49 27.20 -26.78
C ASP A 431 -5.64 26.21 -26.53
N THR A 432 -5.58 25.41 -25.46
CA THR A 432 -6.66 24.49 -25.09
C THR A 432 -7.99 25.23 -24.89
N PHE A 433 -8.00 26.39 -24.22
CA PHE A 433 -9.23 27.16 -24.03
C PHE A 433 -9.73 27.86 -25.30
N ALA A 434 -8.86 28.25 -26.23
CA ALA A 434 -9.25 28.69 -27.57
C ALA A 434 -9.90 27.54 -28.36
N ARG A 435 -9.34 26.33 -28.30
CA ARG A 435 -9.89 25.14 -28.98
C ARG A 435 -11.23 24.69 -28.36
N ILE A 436 -11.37 24.75 -27.02
CA ILE A 436 -12.66 24.54 -26.31
C ILE A 436 -13.71 25.56 -26.78
N LEU A 437 -13.40 26.85 -26.76
CA LEU A 437 -14.36 27.89 -27.18
C LEU A 437 -14.70 27.81 -28.67
N PHE A 438 -13.72 27.46 -29.53
CA PHE A 438 -13.98 27.18 -30.94
C PHE A 438 -14.93 26.00 -31.12
N GLU A 439 -14.77 24.90 -30.38
CA GLU A 439 -15.66 23.73 -30.46
C GLU A 439 -17.08 24.04 -29.96
N LEU A 440 -17.21 24.81 -28.89
CA LEU A 440 -18.48 25.24 -28.31
C LEU A 440 -19.22 26.31 -29.14
N THR A 441 -18.56 26.94 -30.12
CA THR A 441 -19.16 27.97 -30.99
C THR A 441 -19.33 27.49 -32.44
N SER A 442 -18.26 27.02 -33.08
CA SER A 442 -18.15 26.80 -34.53
C SER A 442 -19.10 25.76 -35.13
N LYS A 443 -19.34 24.64 -34.43
CA LYS A 443 -20.25 23.59 -34.90
C LYS A 443 -21.70 24.11 -34.80
N PRO A 444 -22.47 24.31 -35.89
CA PRO A 444 -23.85 24.78 -35.78
C PRO A 444 -24.75 23.64 -35.27
N ASN A 445 -25.34 23.81 -34.08
CA ASN A 445 -26.38 22.90 -33.62
C ASN A 445 -27.68 23.22 -34.39
N ASN A 446 -28.13 22.29 -35.24
CA ASN A 446 -29.13 22.48 -36.31
C ASN A 446 -30.58 22.76 -35.83
N LYS A 447 -30.77 23.26 -34.60
CA LYS A 447 -32.06 23.51 -33.95
C LYS A 447 -32.12 24.79 -33.08
N ILE A 448 -31.27 25.78 -33.32
CA ILE A 448 -31.48 27.13 -32.79
C ILE A 448 -32.08 28.00 -33.91
N ALA A 449 -33.29 28.50 -33.69
CA ALA A 449 -34.00 29.32 -34.67
C ALA A 449 -33.27 30.64 -34.90
N ALA A 450 -33.20 31.08 -36.15
CA ALA A 450 -32.59 32.36 -36.53
C ALA A 450 -33.43 33.53 -36.00
N ALA A 451 -33.09 34.02 -34.81
CA ALA A 451 -33.56 35.31 -34.32
C ALA A 451 -33.07 36.40 -35.29
N ARG A 452 -33.99 36.96 -36.08
CA ARG A 452 -33.69 38.07 -36.98
C ARG A 452 -33.21 39.27 -36.16
N GLY A 453 -31.91 39.51 -36.17
CA GLY A 453 -31.34 40.76 -35.65
C GLY A 453 -31.86 41.93 -36.47
N ILE A 454 -32.78 42.70 -35.89
CA ILE A 454 -33.22 43.98 -36.46
C ILE A 454 -32.10 44.98 -36.20
N TRP A 455 -31.26 45.21 -37.20
CA TRP A 455 -30.35 46.35 -37.21
C TRP A 455 -31.18 47.61 -37.46
N GLY A 456 -31.13 48.56 -36.52
CA GLY A 456 -31.74 49.87 -36.68
C GLY A 456 -30.98 50.72 -37.71
N MET A 457 -31.74 51.52 -38.45
CA MET A 457 -31.27 52.67 -39.23
C MET A 457 -31.40 53.93 -38.38
#